data_AF-A0AAN7W9Y2-F1
#
_entry.id   AF-A0AAN7W9Y2-F1
#
_cell.length_a   1.000
_cell.length_b   1.000
_cell.length_c   1.000
_cell.angle_alpha   90.00
_cell.angle_beta   90.00
_cell.angle_gamma   90.00
#
_symmetry.space_group_name_H-M   'P 1'
#
loop_
_entity.id
_entity.type
_entity.pdbx_description
1 polymer ?
#
loop_
_entity_poly.entity_id
_entity_poly.type
_entity_poly.pdbx_seq_one_letter_code
_entity_poly.pdbx_strand_id
1 'polypeptide(L)'
;MNNSYSGTFESGTAIIPRAITAAALYLQVTPANALYPTLGSTQTSLTEGEAYVFTFSGRPPVADNGFWSLTMYDDSGYLVANAENTWAVGDRSNITFADGGRVYGNGTADGSFQVLVQDAGVPPPTNWTSNWLPAPSGGGSFTVTFRLYAPTEALSDGSYVYPLVEKVDAIKA
;
A
#
# COMPACT_ATOMS: atom_id res chain seq x y z
N MET A 1 12.28 -3.58 9.70
CA MET A 1 13.29 -3.09 8.73
C MET A 1 14.15 -2.07 9.45
N ASN A 2 15.43 -1.94 9.09
CA ASN A 2 16.35 -0.99 9.75
C ASN A 2 16.11 0.42 9.17
N ASN A 3 15.56 1.35 9.95
CA ASN A 3 15.27 2.75 9.56
C ASN A 3 16.54 3.61 9.32
N SER A 4 17.70 2.99 9.23
CA SER A 4 19.00 3.66 9.10
C SER A 4 19.28 4.29 7.73
N TYR A 5 18.39 4.09 6.75
CA TYR A 5 18.52 4.66 5.40
C TYR A 5 17.53 5.78 5.08
N SER A 6 16.62 6.07 5.99
CA SER A 6 15.58 7.06 5.78
C SER A 6 15.93 8.36 6.50
N GLY A 7 16.60 9.25 5.78
CA GLY A 7 16.55 10.72 5.95
C GLY A 7 17.09 11.39 7.23
N THR A 8 17.19 10.74 8.39
CA THR A 8 17.67 11.36 9.63
C THR A 8 19.12 10.97 9.90
N PHE A 9 20.05 11.72 9.30
CA PHE A 9 21.48 11.55 9.50
C PHE A 9 22.00 12.50 10.58
N GLU A 10 21.53 12.33 11.82
CA GLU A 10 21.85 13.24 12.93
C GLU A 10 23.32 13.19 13.37
N SER A 11 24.08 12.15 12.99
CA SER A 11 25.51 12.04 13.27
C SER A 11 26.36 12.19 12.00
N GLY A 12 27.45 12.97 12.11
CA GLY A 12 28.42 13.22 11.03
C GLY A 12 29.16 11.98 10.50
N THR A 13 28.83 10.78 10.98
CA THR A 13 29.42 9.49 10.60
C THR A 13 28.54 8.64 9.69
N ALA A 14 27.29 9.04 9.42
CA ALA A 14 26.37 8.30 8.54
C ALA A 14 26.66 8.51 7.03
N ILE A 15 27.94 8.43 6.63
CA ILE A 15 28.41 8.75 5.27
C ILE A 15 27.81 7.80 4.22
N ILE A 16 27.73 6.50 4.51
CA ILE A 16 27.21 5.49 3.56
C ILE A 16 25.70 5.67 3.32
N PRO A 17 24.83 5.75 4.34
CA PRO A 17 23.41 6.02 4.13
C PRO A 17 23.12 7.35 3.43
N ARG A 18 23.91 8.40 3.73
CA ARG A 18 23.84 9.69 3.03
C ARG A 18 24.22 9.59 1.57
N ALA A 19 25.29 8.85 1.25
CA ALA A 19 25.73 8.64 -0.13
C ALA A 19 24.67 7.86 -0.93
N ILE A 20 24.07 6.82 -0.34
CA ILE A 20 22.96 6.08 -0.97
C ILE A 20 21.75 6.99 -1.18
N THR A 21 21.37 7.77 -0.18
CA THR A 21 20.23 8.69 -0.29
C THR A 21 20.47 9.75 -1.36
N ALA A 22 21.67 10.35 -1.38
CA ALA A 22 22.05 11.33 -2.39
C ALA A 22 22.11 10.75 -3.81
N ALA A 23 22.55 9.50 -3.96
CA ALA A 23 22.71 8.86 -5.26
C ALA A 23 21.41 8.23 -5.80
N ALA A 24 20.55 7.69 -4.93
CA ALA A 24 19.41 6.86 -5.34
C ALA A 24 18.05 7.34 -4.83
N LEU A 25 17.99 8.22 -3.82
CA LEU A 25 16.76 8.66 -3.16
C LEU A 25 16.78 10.19 -2.94
N TYR A 26 17.18 10.93 -3.97
CA TYR A 26 17.28 12.39 -3.90
C TYR A 26 15.95 13.01 -3.46
N LEU A 27 16.00 13.93 -2.49
CA LEU A 27 14.83 14.56 -1.84
C LEU A 27 13.90 13.61 -1.07
N GLN A 28 14.38 12.44 -0.66
CA GLN A 28 13.61 11.58 0.25
C GLN A 28 13.31 12.32 1.57
N VAL A 29 12.04 12.26 1.97
CA VAL A 29 11.57 12.80 3.25
C VAL A 29 11.99 11.91 4.42
N THR A 30 11.97 12.45 5.63
CA THR A 30 12.27 11.69 6.85
C THR A 30 11.16 10.67 7.15
N PRO A 31 11.47 9.59 7.92
CA PRO A 31 10.50 8.62 8.42
C PRO A 31 9.33 9.22 9.15
N ALA A 32 9.59 10.29 9.92
CA ALA A 32 8.55 11.02 10.64
C ALA A 32 7.52 11.65 9.69
N ASN A 33 7.90 11.90 8.43
CA ASN A 33 7.03 12.47 7.40
C ASN A 33 6.44 11.41 6.48
N ALA A 34 7.21 10.41 6.04
CA ALA A 34 6.67 9.30 5.27
C ALA A 34 7.47 7.99 5.41
N LEU A 35 6.75 6.86 5.32
CA LEU A 35 7.31 5.51 5.26
C LEU A 35 6.78 4.76 4.02
N TYR A 36 7.66 3.95 3.42
CA TYR A 36 7.38 3.14 2.23
C TYR A 36 7.82 1.68 2.44
N PRO A 37 7.17 0.93 3.34
CA PRO A 37 7.54 -0.45 3.62
C PRO A 37 7.31 -1.34 2.39
N THR A 38 8.22 -2.26 2.14
CA THR A 38 8.01 -3.34 1.18
C THR A 38 7.11 -4.41 1.81
N LEU A 39 5.93 -4.62 1.23
CA LEU A 39 5.02 -5.69 1.61
C LEU A 39 5.25 -6.89 0.69
N GLY A 40 5.98 -7.91 1.17
CA GLY A 40 6.33 -9.08 0.35
C GLY A 40 7.43 -8.78 -0.67
N SER A 41 7.19 -9.09 -1.95
CA SER A 41 8.17 -8.96 -3.03
C SER A 41 8.12 -7.57 -3.68
N THR A 42 9.29 -7.03 -4.03
CA THR A 42 9.44 -5.70 -4.68
C THR A 42 8.90 -5.64 -6.10
N GLN A 43 8.78 -6.79 -6.77
CA GLN A 43 8.16 -6.94 -8.07
C GLN A 43 7.24 -8.16 -8.00
N THR A 44 5.98 -7.95 -8.33
CA THR A 44 4.91 -8.95 -8.23
C THR A 44 4.32 -9.18 -9.62
N SER A 45 3.75 -10.36 -9.85
CA SER A 45 2.99 -10.62 -11.08
C SER A 45 1.74 -11.43 -10.81
N LEU A 46 0.75 -11.27 -11.69
CA LEU A 46 -0.46 -12.10 -11.72
C LEU A 46 -0.82 -12.44 -13.17
N THR A 47 -1.54 -13.54 -13.35
CA THR A 47 -2.33 -13.83 -14.54
C THR A 47 -3.78 -13.39 -14.34
N GLU A 48 -4.61 -13.35 -15.40
CA GLU A 48 -6.04 -13.01 -15.32
C GLU A 48 -6.84 -13.86 -14.31
N GLY A 49 -6.35 -15.06 -14.00
CA GLY A 49 -6.96 -15.98 -13.04
C GLY A 49 -6.53 -15.79 -11.59
N GLU A 50 -5.62 -14.85 -11.32
CA GLU A 50 -4.97 -14.68 -10.02
C GLU A 50 -5.21 -13.27 -9.46
N ALA A 51 -5.16 -13.18 -8.14
CA ALA A 51 -5.25 -11.93 -7.42
C ALA A 51 -4.35 -11.95 -6.17
N TYR A 52 -4.15 -10.78 -5.57
CA TYR A 52 -3.55 -10.64 -4.25
C TYR A 52 -4.54 -9.98 -3.30
N VAL A 53 -4.65 -10.52 -2.09
CA VAL A 53 -5.44 -9.94 -1.01
C VAL A 53 -4.49 -9.41 0.06
N PHE A 54 -4.62 -8.11 0.34
CA PHE A 54 -3.92 -7.42 1.41
C PHE A 54 -4.86 -7.35 2.62
N THR A 55 -4.62 -8.18 3.63
CA THR A 55 -5.42 -8.22 4.86
C THR A 55 -4.79 -7.33 5.92
N PHE A 56 -5.47 -6.24 6.25
CA PHE A 56 -5.11 -5.33 7.33
C PHE A 56 -5.74 -5.83 8.63
N SER A 57 -5.00 -5.82 9.74
CA SER A 57 -5.55 -6.15 11.07
C SER A 57 -6.36 -4.99 11.67
N GLY A 58 -6.15 -3.79 11.15
CA GLY A 58 -6.75 -2.53 11.59
C GLY A 58 -6.24 -1.39 10.70
N ARG A 59 -6.69 -0.17 10.97
CA ARG A 59 -6.25 1.02 10.27
C ARG A 59 -4.74 1.23 10.44
N PRO A 60 -3.99 1.53 9.37
CA PRO A 60 -2.60 1.97 9.51
C PRO A 60 -2.51 3.20 10.42
N PRO A 61 -1.65 3.21 11.45
CA PRO A 61 -1.64 4.25 12.46
C PRO A 61 -0.81 5.44 11.97
N VAL A 62 -1.49 6.36 11.30
CA VAL A 62 -1.00 7.69 10.90
C VAL A 62 -1.60 8.75 11.82
N ALA A 63 -0.96 9.92 11.92
CA ALA A 63 -1.50 11.06 12.66
C ALA A 63 -2.82 11.57 12.08
N ASP A 64 -3.55 12.42 12.80
CA ASP A 64 -4.87 12.94 12.39
C ASP A 64 -4.86 13.66 11.02
N ASN A 65 -3.75 14.28 10.64
CA ASN A 65 -3.53 14.92 9.35
C ASN A 65 -2.73 14.06 8.35
N GLY A 66 -2.39 12.85 8.75
CA GLY A 66 -1.73 11.85 7.93
C GLY A 66 -2.70 11.11 7.03
N PHE A 67 -2.13 10.29 6.15
CA PHE A 67 -2.91 9.37 5.32
C PHE A 67 -2.06 8.22 4.82
N TRP A 68 -2.69 7.19 4.26
CA TRP A 68 -1.98 6.08 3.62
C TRP A 68 -2.57 5.70 2.26
N SER A 69 -1.77 5.00 1.44
CA SER A 69 -2.26 4.39 0.21
C SER A 69 -1.45 3.17 -0.21
N LEU A 70 -2.10 2.21 -0.84
CA LEU A 70 -1.51 1.25 -1.77
C LEU A 70 -1.64 1.82 -3.17
N THR A 71 -0.55 1.92 -3.93
CA THR A 71 -0.56 2.51 -5.28
C THR A 71 0.06 1.55 -6.29
N MET A 72 -0.58 1.40 -7.44
CA MET A 72 -0.19 0.49 -8.51
C MET A 72 0.76 1.14 -9.51
N TYR A 73 1.83 0.44 -9.86
CA TYR A 73 2.77 0.81 -10.93
C TYR A 73 3.05 -0.37 -11.85
N ASP A 74 3.21 -0.10 -13.15
CA ASP A 74 3.74 -1.06 -14.11
C ASP A 74 5.24 -1.33 -13.91
N ASP A 75 5.81 -2.19 -14.76
CA ASP A 75 7.23 -2.56 -14.75
C ASP A 75 8.17 -1.38 -15.06
N SER A 76 7.65 -0.35 -15.69
CA SER A 76 8.34 0.87 -16.10
C SER A 76 8.21 1.98 -15.06
N GLY A 77 7.46 1.73 -13.97
CA GLY A 77 7.25 2.67 -12.86
C GLY A 77 6.16 3.71 -13.11
N TYR A 78 5.30 3.53 -14.12
CA TYR A 78 4.16 4.41 -14.39
C TYR A 78 2.87 3.88 -13.76
N LEU A 79 1.91 4.78 -13.56
CA LEU A 79 0.57 4.40 -13.09
C LEU A 79 -0.15 3.58 -14.16
N VAL A 80 -0.80 2.51 -13.74
CA VAL A 80 -1.53 1.60 -14.64
C VAL A 80 -2.89 2.18 -15.00
N ALA A 81 -3.08 2.56 -16.27
CA ALA A 81 -4.39 3.02 -16.75
C ALA A 81 -5.46 1.92 -16.63
N ASN A 82 -6.65 2.30 -16.17
CA ASN A 82 -7.80 1.40 -16.03
C ASN A 82 -9.11 2.18 -16.16
N ALA A 83 -10.21 1.47 -16.48
CA ALA A 83 -11.52 2.08 -16.73
C ALA A 83 -12.11 2.77 -15.48
N GLU A 84 -11.76 2.28 -14.29
CA GLU A 84 -12.22 2.82 -13.00
C GLU A 84 -11.50 4.10 -12.58
N ASN A 85 -10.46 4.54 -13.32
CA ASN A 85 -9.57 5.64 -12.95
C ASN A 85 -9.05 5.53 -11.51
N THR A 86 -8.75 4.29 -11.08
CA THR A 86 -8.30 3.98 -9.73
C THR A 86 -6.86 3.49 -9.77
N TRP A 87 -5.92 4.32 -9.30
CA TRP A 87 -4.49 3.98 -9.25
C TRP A 87 -3.97 3.75 -7.84
N ALA A 88 -4.79 4.10 -6.83
CA ALA A 88 -4.47 3.93 -5.44
C ALA A 88 -5.73 3.65 -4.62
N VAL A 89 -5.58 2.79 -3.61
CA VAL A 89 -6.58 2.52 -2.57
C VAL A 89 -6.01 2.91 -1.22
N GLY A 90 -6.77 3.62 -0.41
CA GLY A 90 -6.36 4.06 0.91
C GLY A 90 -7.52 4.51 1.78
N ASP A 91 -7.20 5.18 2.88
CA ASP A 91 -8.17 5.78 3.80
C ASP A 91 -9.22 6.70 3.16
N ARG A 92 -8.88 7.31 2.02
CA ARG A 92 -9.77 8.20 1.26
C ARG A 92 -10.61 7.49 0.20
N SER A 93 -10.51 6.17 0.06
CA SER A 93 -11.16 5.39 -1.00
C SER A 93 -12.53 4.81 -0.61
N ASN A 94 -13.13 5.27 0.50
CA ASN A 94 -14.40 4.72 1.02
C ASN A 94 -14.38 3.19 1.26
N ILE A 95 -13.22 2.63 1.57
CA ILE A 95 -13.06 1.19 1.80
C ILE A 95 -14.03 0.69 2.89
N THR A 96 -14.50 -0.54 2.73
CA THR A 96 -15.46 -1.17 3.64
C THR A 96 -14.88 -2.40 4.34
N PHE A 97 -15.41 -2.72 5.51
CA PHE A 97 -15.27 -4.02 6.15
C PHE A 97 -16.06 -5.09 5.39
N ALA A 98 -15.90 -6.35 5.79
CA ALA A 98 -16.60 -7.48 5.18
C ALA A 98 -18.14 -7.40 5.30
N ASP A 99 -18.65 -6.71 6.32
CA ASP A 99 -20.09 -6.48 6.52
C ASP A 99 -20.66 -5.30 5.71
N GLY A 100 -19.81 -4.62 4.92
CA GLY A 100 -20.19 -3.45 4.12
C GLY A 100 -20.13 -2.11 4.86
N GLY A 101 -19.81 -2.10 6.16
CA GLY A 101 -19.59 -0.86 6.91
C GLY A 101 -18.31 -0.15 6.46
N ARG A 102 -18.29 1.18 6.46
CA ARG A 102 -17.09 1.95 6.08
C ARG A 102 -15.98 1.82 7.13
N VAL A 103 -14.75 1.55 6.69
CA VAL A 103 -13.56 1.58 7.56
C VAL A 103 -13.28 2.99 8.04
N TYR A 104 -13.53 4.00 7.21
CA TYR A 104 -13.34 5.42 7.53
C TYR A 104 -14.66 6.20 7.42
N GLY A 105 -14.98 6.99 8.45
CA GLY A 105 -16.24 7.74 8.55
C GLY A 105 -16.56 8.10 10.00
N ASN A 106 -17.84 8.33 10.31
CA ASN A 106 -18.28 8.78 11.65
C ASN A 106 -18.26 7.68 12.74
N GLY A 107 -17.80 6.46 12.41
CA GLY A 107 -17.73 5.34 13.33
C GLY A 107 -16.37 5.19 13.99
N THR A 108 -16.36 4.72 15.23
CA THR A 108 -15.12 4.42 15.98
C THR A 108 -14.65 2.98 15.79
N ALA A 109 -15.30 2.18 14.94
CA ALA A 109 -14.93 0.79 14.70
C ALA A 109 -13.58 0.73 13.96
N ASP A 110 -12.61 0.06 14.57
CA ASP A 110 -11.38 -0.36 13.94
C ASP A 110 -11.33 -1.89 13.97
N GLY A 111 -10.77 -2.49 12.93
CA GLY A 111 -10.79 -3.93 12.75
C GLY A 111 -10.28 -4.35 11.39
N SER A 112 -10.32 -5.66 11.15
CA SER A 112 -9.75 -6.22 9.93
C SER A 112 -10.55 -5.85 8.69
N PHE A 113 -9.84 -5.45 7.64
CA PHE A 113 -10.38 -5.21 6.31
C PHE A 113 -9.38 -5.68 5.25
N GLN A 114 -9.86 -5.80 4.01
CA GLN A 114 -9.06 -6.33 2.90
C GLN A 114 -9.03 -5.35 1.74
N VAL A 115 -7.90 -5.27 1.05
CA VAL A 115 -7.76 -4.62 -0.25
C VAL A 115 -7.40 -5.68 -1.29
N LEU A 116 -8.16 -5.74 -2.38
CA LEU A 116 -7.95 -6.66 -3.49
C LEU A 116 -7.08 -6.00 -4.54
N VAL A 117 -6.02 -6.69 -4.98
CA VAL A 117 -5.25 -6.35 -6.16
C VAL A 117 -5.53 -7.42 -7.21
N GLN A 118 -6.20 -7.03 -8.28
CA GLN A 118 -6.68 -7.95 -9.32
C GLN A 118 -6.67 -7.25 -10.68
N ASP A 119 -6.47 -8.04 -11.73
CA ASP A 119 -6.52 -7.63 -13.14
C ASP A 119 -7.68 -6.67 -13.45
N ALA A 120 -7.37 -5.52 -14.08
CA ALA A 120 -8.36 -4.51 -14.46
C ALA A 120 -9.44 -5.01 -15.45
N GLY A 121 -9.13 -6.01 -16.27
CA GLY A 121 -10.03 -6.70 -17.20
C GLY A 121 -10.90 -7.77 -16.54
N VAL A 122 -10.71 -8.06 -15.25
CA VAL A 122 -11.54 -9.00 -14.47
C VAL A 122 -12.13 -8.27 -13.26
N PRO A 123 -13.19 -7.47 -13.42
CA PRO A 123 -13.79 -6.73 -12.31
C PRO A 123 -14.34 -7.67 -11.23
N PRO A 124 -14.10 -7.39 -9.94
CA PRO A 124 -14.62 -8.20 -8.85
C PRO A 124 -16.11 -7.91 -8.59
N PRO A 125 -16.79 -8.70 -7.74
CA PRO A 125 -18.17 -8.42 -7.34
C PRO A 125 -18.32 -7.05 -6.69
N THR A 126 -19.54 -6.50 -6.68
CA THR A 126 -19.82 -5.12 -6.26
C THR A 126 -19.34 -4.77 -4.85
N ASN A 127 -19.35 -5.72 -3.92
CA ASN A 127 -18.87 -5.53 -2.54
C ASN A 127 -17.34 -5.33 -2.44
N TRP A 128 -16.58 -5.62 -3.50
CA TRP A 128 -15.14 -5.39 -3.56
C TRP A 128 -14.74 -4.09 -4.24
N THR A 129 -15.64 -3.45 -5.01
CA THR A 129 -15.30 -2.32 -5.88
C THR A 129 -14.58 -1.16 -5.18
N SER A 130 -14.99 -0.80 -3.96
CA SER A 130 -14.32 0.27 -3.17
C SER A 130 -12.98 -0.17 -2.58
N ASN A 131 -12.76 -1.48 -2.45
CA ASN A 131 -11.57 -2.10 -1.88
C ASN A 131 -10.66 -2.68 -2.96
N TRP A 132 -10.90 -2.39 -4.24
CA TRP A 132 -10.18 -2.96 -5.35
C TRP A 132 -9.18 -1.96 -5.93
N LEU A 133 -7.94 -2.42 -6.06
CA LEU A 133 -6.85 -1.75 -6.76
C LEU A 133 -6.59 -2.49 -8.08
N PRO A 134 -7.02 -1.94 -9.23
CA PRO A 134 -6.83 -2.58 -10.53
C PRO A 134 -5.34 -2.74 -10.88
N ALA A 135 -4.95 -3.96 -11.23
CA ALA A 135 -3.64 -4.32 -11.79
C ALA A 135 -3.67 -4.25 -13.34
N PRO A 136 -2.53 -4.39 -14.03
CA PRO A 136 -2.50 -4.43 -15.49
C PRO A 136 -3.51 -5.43 -16.07
N SER A 137 -4.21 -5.02 -17.13
CA SER A 137 -5.20 -5.86 -17.81
C SER A 137 -4.51 -6.97 -18.62
N GLY A 138 -5.01 -8.20 -18.52
CA GLY A 138 -4.37 -9.39 -19.09
C GLY A 138 -3.23 -9.96 -18.21
N GLY A 139 -3.09 -9.46 -17.00
CA GLY A 139 -2.02 -9.76 -16.06
C GLY A 139 -0.69 -9.07 -16.40
N GLY A 140 0.38 -9.62 -15.84
CA GLY A 140 1.74 -9.12 -16.01
C GLY A 140 2.41 -8.71 -14.71
N SER A 141 3.59 -8.11 -14.85
CA SER A 141 4.41 -7.64 -13.73
C SER A 141 4.01 -6.23 -13.31
N PHE A 142 4.02 -5.98 -12.02
CA PHE A 142 3.69 -4.70 -11.42
C PHE A 142 4.35 -4.54 -10.05
N THR A 143 4.25 -3.33 -9.53
CA THR A 143 4.66 -3.00 -8.16
C THR A 143 3.50 -2.34 -7.43
N VAL A 144 3.20 -2.79 -6.22
CA VAL A 144 2.30 -2.08 -5.29
C VAL A 144 3.16 -1.40 -4.23
N THR A 145 3.12 -0.07 -4.19
CA THR A 145 3.82 0.70 -3.15
C THR A 145 2.85 1.03 -2.02
N PHE A 146 3.16 0.59 -0.81
CA PHE A 146 2.47 1.03 0.41
C PHE A 146 3.10 2.32 0.92
N ARG A 147 2.32 3.39 0.99
CA ARG A 147 2.74 4.73 1.42
C ARG A 147 2.02 5.11 2.70
N LEU A 148 2.77 5.59 3.67
CA LEU A 148 2.25 6.12 4.93
C LEU A 148 2.79 7.53 5.10
N TYR A 149 1.91 8.51 5.31
CA TYR A 149 2.26 9.91 5.50
C TYR A 149 1.89 10.34 6.92
N ALA A 150 2.81 11.03 7.59
CA ALA A 150 2.79 11.27 9.04
C ALA A 150 2.56 9.98 9.85
N PRO A 151 3.40 8.94 9.67
CA PRO A 151 3.28 7.70 10.42
C PRO A 151 3.56 7.92 11.91
N THR A 152 2.85 7.18 12.76
CA THR A 152 3.14 7.13 14.20
C THR A 152 4.26 6.14 14.52
N GLU A 153 4.81 6.20 15.73
CA GLU A 153 5.89 5.30 16.19
C GLU A 153 5.52 3.81 16.10
N ALA A 154 4.23 3.48 16.20
CA ALA A 154 3.70 2.12 16.13
C ALA A 154 4.09 1.38 14.82
N LEU A 155 4.34 2.12 13.73
CA LEU A 155 4.80 1.56 12.44
C LEU A 155 6.29 1.21 12.44
N SER A 156 7.06 1.75 13.38
CA SER A 156 8.51 1.59 13.46
C SER A 156 8.98 0.73 14.64
N ASP A 157 8.21 0.65 15.72
CA ASP A 157 8.53 -0.13 16.92
C ASP A 157 8.02 -1.59 16.87
N GLY A 158 7.20 -1.93 15.87
CA GLY A 158 6.63 -3.25 15.66
C GLY A 158 5.27 -3.49 16.33
N SER A 159 4.69 -2.47 16.97
CA SER A 159 3.36 -2.56 17.59
C SER A 159 2.24 -2.72 16.55
N TYR A 160 2.42 -2.13 15.36
CA TYR A 160 1.53 -2.34 14.23
C TYR A 160 2.01 -3.50 13.35
N VAL A 161 1.12 -4.46 13.11
CA VAL A 161 1.36 -5.57 12.18
C VAL A 161 1.01 -5.12 10.77
N TYR A 162 2.00 -5.12 9.88
CA TYR A 162 1.79 -4.82 8.48
C TYR A 162 0.81 -5.80 7.81
N PRO A 163 0.11 -5.37 6.73
CA PRO A 163 -0.88 -6.22 6.08
C PRO A 163 -0.30 -7.56 5.62
N LEU A 164 -1.04 -8.63 5.87
CA LEU A 164 -0.72 -9.94 5.31
C LEU A 164 -1.06 -9.91 3.81
N VAL A 165 -0.14 -10.38 2.97
CA VAL A 165 -0.32 -10.43 1.52
C VAL A 165 -0.40 -11.88 1.09
N GLU A 166 -1.52 -12.26 0.50
CA GLU A 166 -1.78 -13.62 0.02
C GLU A 166 -2.13 -13.62 -1.45
N LYS A 167 -1.56 -14.57 -2.20
CA LYS A 167 -1.96 -14.83 -3.59
C LYS A 167 -3.14 -15.80 -3.58
N VAL A 168 -4.20 -15.46 -4.30
CA VAL A 168 -5.46 -16.22 -4.38
C VAL A 168 -5.92 -16.31 -5.83
N ASP A 169 -6.94 -17.13 -6.08
CA ASP A 169 -7.66 -17.10 -7.35
C ASP A 169 -8.45 -15.78 -7.48
N ALA A 170 -8.58 -15.28 -8.71
CA ALA A 170 -9.34 -14.07 -8.98
C ALA A 170 -10.78 -14.20 -8.48
N ILE A 171 -11.24 -13.19 -7.73
CA ILE A 171 -12.59 -13.11 -7.17
C ILE A 171 -13.49 -12.53 -8.26
N LYS A 172 -14.41 -13.37 -8.74
CA LYS A 172 -15.33 -13.07 -9.85
C LYS A 172 -16.76 -13.01 -9.34
N ALA A 173 -17.59 -12.22 -10.01
CA ALA A 173 -19.04 -12.16 -9.79
C ALA A 173 -19.75 -13.47 -10.15
#